data_AF-A0A949E550-F1
#
_entry.id   AF-A0A949E550-F1
#
_cell.length_a   1.000
_cell.length_b   1.000
_cell.length_c   1.000
_cell.angle_alpha   90.00
_cell.angle_beta   90.00
_cell.angle_gamma   90.00
#
_symmetry.space_group_name_H-M   'P 1'
#
loop_
_entity.id
_entity.type
_entity.pdbx_description
1 polymer ?
#
loop_
_entity_poly.entity_id
_entity_poly.type
_entity_poly.pdbx_seq_one_letter_code
_entity_poly.pdbx_strand_id
1 'polypeptide(L)'
;MKRVVTAVVALGVAALFASMFPQVVLAADAAADRVVAMYFHRTKRCPTCLKMGSYSEEAVKNGFARQINDGKVAFHYIDFQDEKNAALTKGYKVGGPALIVTHIVGGKVVEYKNLTEIWAKVRDKAAFTEYVRSNVQEYLK
;
A
#
# COMPACT_ATOMS: atom_id res chain seq x y z
N MET A 1 25.77 -1.85 -58.99
CA MET A 1 25.14 -0.83 -58.12
C MET A 1 24.04 -1.47 -57.29
N LYS A 2 24.31 -1.75 -56.00
CA LYS A 2 23.44 -1.60 -54.81
C LYS A 2 24.06 -2.40 -53.66
N ARG A 3 24.01 -1.78 -52.48
CA ARG A 3 24.84 -2.03 -51.31
C ARG A 3 24.28 -3.17 -50.45
N VAL A 4 25.18 -3.99 -49.91
CA VAL A 4 25.34 -4.48 -48.52
C VAL A 4 24.17 -4.17 -47.55
N VAL A 5 23.73 -5.16 -46.75
CA VAL A 5 23.88 -5.22 -45.27
C VAL A 5 23.34 -6.56 -44.75
N THR A 6 24.20 -7.34 -44.12
CA THR A 6 23.89 -8.46 -43.21
C THR A 6 23.44 -7.90 -41.86
N ALA A 7 22.37 -8.41 -41.24
CA ALA A 7 22.08 -8.18 -39.83
C ALA A 7 21.41 -9.41 -39.18
N VAL A 8 22.19 -10.08 -38.34
CA VAL A 8 21.77 -10.98 -37.25
C VAL A 8 21.14 -10.12 -36.14
N VAL A 9 20.16 -10.62 -35.39
CA VAL A 9 19.89 -10.45 -33.92
C VAL A 9 18.51 -11.12 -33.66
N ALA A 10 18.41 -12.34 -33.11
CA ALA A 10 18.47 -12.76 -31.71
C ALA A 10 17.32 -12.26 -30.80
N LEU A 11 16.49 -13.23 -30.36
CA LEU A 11 15.77 -13.41 -29.09
C LEU A 11 15.37 -12.20 -28.21
N GLY A 12 14.10 -12.19 -27.79
CA GLY A 12 13.62 -11.50 -26.58
C GLY A 12 12.26 -10.82 -26.81
N VAL A 13 11.30 -10.77 -25.88
CA VAL A 13 11.27 -11.05 -24.45
C VAL A 13 9.79 -11.26 -24.07
N ALA A 14 9.53 -12.26 -23.22
CA ALA A 14 8.29 -12.41 -22.49
C ALA A 14 8.06 -11.20 -21.58
N ALA A 15 7.12 -10.31 -21.92
CA ALA A 15 6.84 -9.10 -21.13
C ALA A 15 5.34 -8.77 -20.97
N LEU A 16 4.45 -9.77 -21.05
CA LEU A 16 3.00 -9.52 -21.02
C LEU A 16 2.31 -9.64 -19.64
N PHE A 17 3.05 -9.78 -18.54
CA PHE A 17 2.47 -9.96 -17.19
C PHE A 17 2.82 -8.88 -16.16
N ALA A 18 3.03 -7.62 -16.58
CA ALA A 18 3.32 -6.51 -15.66
C ALA A 18 2.12 -5.59 -15.34
N SER A 19 0.93 -5.86 -15.90
CA SER A 19 -0.13 -4.84 -16.05
C SER A 19 -1.37 -4.99 -15.14
N MET A 20 -1.39 -5.90 -14.16
CA MET A 20 -2.58 -6.11 -13.31
C MET A 20 -2.52 -5.56 -11.88
N PHE A 21 -1.41 -4.96 -11.45
CA PHE A 21 -1.36 -4.26 -10.17
C PHE A 21 -1.40 -2.74 -10.38
N PRO A 22 -2.32 -2.02 -9.71
CA PRO A 22 -2.26 -0.57 -9.66
C PRO A 22 -0.90 -0.19 -9.11
N GLN A 23 -0.09 0.49 -9.94
CA GLN A 23 1.17 1.05 -9.50
C GLN A 23 0.80 2.17 -8.53
N VAL A 24 0.88 1.86 -7.24
CA VAL A 24 0.78 2.84 -6.17
C VAL A 24 2.02 3.73 -6.29
N VAL A 25 1.97 4.70 -7.19
CA VAL A 25 2.96 5.77 -7.30
C VAL A 25 2.64 6.76 -6.18
N LEU A 26 3.07 6.40 -4.97
CA LEU A 26 3.17 7.32 -3.85
C LEU A 26 4.58 7.90 -3.86
N ALA A 27 4.63 9.22 -4.06
CA ALA A 27 5.79 10.14 -4.06
C ALA A 27 6.99 9.75 -4.96
N ALA A 28 7.45 10.70 -5.78
CA ALA A 28 8.60 10.52 -6.68
C ALA A 28 9.92 10.19 -5.92
N ASP A 29 10.00 10.57 -4.64
CA ASP A 29 11.16 10.31 -3.76
C ASP A 29 10.96 9.11 -2.81
N ALA A 30 9.92 8.29 -3.00
CA ALA A 30 9.69 7.14 -2.13
C ALA A 30 10.74 6.05 -2.35
N ALA A 31 11.25 5.47 -1.26
CA ALA A 31 12.22 4.39 -1.31
C ALA A 31 11.68 3.21 -2.15
N ALA A 32 12.52 2.59 -2.97
CA ALA A 32 12.13 1.44 -3.80
C ALA A 32 11.59 0.29 -2.93
N ASP A 33 12.19 0.10 -1.76
CA ASP A 33 11.78 -0.86 -0.73
C ASP A 33 11.10 -0.09 0.40
N ARG A 34 9.82 -0.38 0.64
CA ARG A 34 9.01 0.36 1.62
C ARG A 34 7.77 -0.40 2.05
N VAL A 35 7.18 0.04 3.15
CA VAL A 35 5.90 -0.45 3.67
C VAL A 35 4.87 0.67 3.58
N VAL A 36 3.69 0.38 3.02
CA VAL A 36 2.61 1.36 2.88
C VAL A 36 1.37 0.85 3.61
N ALA A 37 0.94 1.58 4.63
CA ALA A 37 -0.32 1.37 5.32
C ALA A 37 -1.40 2.29 4.72
N MET A 38 -2.51 1.71 4.28
CA MET A 38 -3.61 2.42 3.62
C MET A 38 -4.91 2.13 4.37
N TYR A 39 -5.50 3.17 4.97
CA TYR A 39 -6.82 3.09 5.55
C TYR A 39 -7.87 3.46 4.49
N PHE A 40 -8.53 2.43 3.97
CA PHE A 40 -9.66 2.59 3.06
C PHE A 40 -10.91 2.96 3.87
N HIS A 41 -11.58 4.04 3.48
CA HIS A 41 -12.78 4.54 4.12
C HIS A 41 -13.86 4.88 3.10
N ARG A 42 -15.12 4.96 3.57
CA ARG A 42 -16.24 5.50 2.79
C ARG A 42 -16.13 7.02 2.72
N THR A 43 -16.73 7.67 1.72
CA THR A 43 -16.81 9.13 1.65
C THR A 43 -17.47 9.73 2.90
N LYS A 44 -18.59 9.14 3.33
CA LYS A 44 -19.27 9.47 4.59
C LYS A 44 -18.85 8.47 5.66
N ARG A 45 -18.19 8.96 6.71
CA ARG A 45 -17.57 8.14 7.76
C ARG A 45 -18.41 8.19 9.04
N CYS A 46 -18.77 7.04 9.58
CA CYS A 46 -19.37 6.96 10.91
C CYS A 46 -18.30 7.17 12.01
N PRO A 47 -18.69 7.42 13.27
CA PRO A 47 -17.75 7.65 14.36
C PRO A 47 -16.71 6.53 14.54
N THR A 48 -17.10 5.27 14.36
CA THR A 48 -16.17 4.12 14.45
C THR A 48 -15.14 4.13 13.32
N CYS A 49 -15.53 4.48 12.09
CA CYS A 49 -14.60 4.60 10.98
C CYS A 49 -13.60 5.75 11.19
N LEU A 50 -14.07 6.88 11.73
CA LEU A 50 -13.20 8.00 12.09
C LEU A 50 -12.17 7.58 13.15
N LYS A 51 -12.60 6.84 14.18
CA LYS A 51 -11.69 6.31 15.21
C LYS A 51 -10.64 5.36 14.64
N MET A 52 -11.06 4.35 13.85
CA MET A 52 -10.12 3.40 13.26
C MET A 52 -9.08 4.11 12.40
N GLY A 53 -9.51 5.03 11.54
CA GLY A 53 -8.59 5.82 10.71
C GLY A 53 -7.58 6.60 11.54
N SER A 54 -8.05 7.35 12.54
CA SER A 54 -7.19 8.14 13.42
C SER A 54 -6.22 7.29 14.22
N TYR A 55 -6.66 6.14 14.75
CA TYR A 55 -5.78 5.24 15.50
C TYR A 55 -4.74 4.59 14.59
N SER A 56 -5.11 4.22 13.36
CA SER A 56 -4.16 3.68 12.39
C SER A 56 -3.10 4.72 12.02
N GLU A 57 -3.52 5.95 11.77
CA GLU A 57 -2.61 7.05 11.45
C GLU A 57 -1.62 7.31 12.60
N GLU A 58 -2.13 7.41 13.83
CA GLU A 58 -1.32 7.65 15.04
C GLU A 58 -0.33 6.50 15.27
N ALA A 59 -0.79 5.25 15.16
CA ALA A 59 0.04 4.06 15.32
C ALA A 59 1.22 4.05 14.34
N VAL A 60 0.97 4.43 13.07
CA VAL A 60 2.00 4.45 12.04
C VAL A 60 2.92 5.66 12.20
N LYS A 61 2.37 6.87 12.32
CA LYS A 61 3.16 8.11 12.40
C LYS A 61 4.05 8.16 13.63
N ASN A 62 3.53 7.76 14.79
CA ASN A 62 4.30 7.79 16.04
C ASN A 62 5.23 6.58 16.17
N GLY A 63 4.82 5.41 15.65
CA GLY A 63 5.59 4.18 15.73
C GLY A 63 6.80 4.15 14.78
N PHE A 64 6.75 4.88 13.67
CA PHE A 64 7.71 4.77 12.57
C PHE A 64 8.18 6.12 12.04
N ALA A 65 8.22 7.16 12.89
CA ALA A 65 8.60 8.52 12.48
C ALA A 65 9.93 8.59 11.70
N ARG A 66 10.94 7.83 12.15
CA ARG A 66 12.24 7.74 11.46
C ARG A 66 12.10 7.11 10.08
N GLN A 67 11.38 6.00 9.96
CA GLN A 67 11.19 5.29 8.69
C GLN A 67 10.30 6.09 7.73
N ILE A 68 9.38 6.91 8.24
CA ILE A 68 8.63 7.86 7.43
C ILE A 68 9.55 8.93 6.85
N ASN A 69 10.43 9.51 7.67
CA ASN A 69 11.42 10.48 7.21
C ASN A 69 12.38 9.87 6.17
N ASP A 70 12.73 8.59 6.33
CA ASP A 70 13.56 7.85 5.38
C ASP A 70 12.79 7.34 4.15
N GLY A 71 11.48 7.62 4.02
CA GLY A 71 10.64 7.16 2.92
C GLY A 71 10.34 5.65 2.90
N LYS A 72 10.70 4.93 3.96
CA LYS A 72 10.51 3.48 4.12
C LYS A 72 9.13 3.08 4.66
N VAL A 73 8.41 4.00 5.30
CA VAL A 73 7.03 3.79 5.75
C VAL A 73 6.17 4.94 5.26
N ALA A 74 4.96 4.64 4.79
CA ALA A 74 3.98 5.65 4.44
C ALA A 74 2.58 5.28 4.96
N PHE A 75 1.77 6.29 5.27
CA PHE A 75 0.38 6.13 5.67
C PHE A 75 -0.55 6.98 4.81
N HIS A 76 -1.63 6.39 4.30
CA HIS A 76 -2.60 7.07 3.43
C HIS A 76 -4.05 6.75 3.79
N TYR A 77 -4.89 7.78 3.70
CA TYR A 77 -6.34 7.60 3.62
C TYR A 77 -6.77 7.42 2.17
N ILE A 78 -7.58 6.40 1.91
CA ILE A 78 -8.12 6.13 0.58
C ILE A 78 -9.64 6.13 0.66
N ASP A 79 -10.31 7.06 -0.03
CA ASP A 79 -11.76 6.95 -0.21
C ASP A 79 -12.04 5.89 -1.28
N PHE A 80 -12.55 4.73 -0.85
CA PHE A 80 -12.80 3.61 -1.78
C PHE A 80 -14.04 3.82 -2.66
N GLN A 81 -14.86 4.84 -2.37
CA GLN A 81 -16.04 5.18 -3.15
C GLN A 81 -15.74 6.24 -4.23
N ASP A 82 -14.56 6.85 -4.18
CA ASP A 82 -14.08 7.77 -5.20
C ASP A 82 -13.60 6.98 -6.43
N GLU A 83 -14.15 7.28 -7.61
CA GLU A 83 -13.83 6.59 -8.87
C GLU A 83 -12.33 6.64 -9.20
N LYS A 84 -11.62 7.69 -8.77
CA LYS A 84 -10.16 7.79 -8.97
C LYS A 84 -9.40 6.64 -8.28
N ASN A 85 -9.99 6.03 -7.26
CA ASN A 85 -9.42 4.93 -6.49
C ASN A 85 -10.01 3.57 -6.89
N ALA A 86 -10.84 3.48 -7.93
CA ALA A 86 -11.55 2.25 -8.30
C ALA A 86 -10.59 1.09 -8.63
N ALA A 87 -9.54 1.36 -9.41
CA ALA A 87 -8.53 0.35 -9.75
C ALA A 87 -7.80 -0.18 -8.50
N LEU A 88 -7.44 0.73 -7.59
CA LEU A 88 -6.78 0.41 -6.32
C LEU A 88 -7.69 -0.43 -5.41
N THR A 89 -8.93 0.02 -5.24
CA THR A 89 -9.98 -0.64 -4.45
C THR A 89 -10.24 -2.05 -4.95
N LYS A 90 -10.35 -2.22 -6.27
CA LYS A 90 -10.51 -3.54 -6.92
C LYS A 90 -9.28 -4.42 -6.71
N GLY A 91 -8.07 -3.87 -6.86
CA GLY A 91 -6.82 -4.60 -6.69
C GLY A 91 -6.67 -5.22 -5.30
N TYR A 92 -7.10 -4.50 -4.26
CA TYR A 92 -7.10 -4.98 -2.87
C TYR A 92 -8.42 -5.61 -2.42
N LYS A 93 -9.40 -5.80 -3.31
CA LYS A 93 -10.73 -6.39 -3.03
C LYS A 93 -11.45 -5.72 -1.85
N VAL A 94 -11.35 -4.39 -1.76
CA VAL A 94 -11.95 -3.61 -0.67
C VAL A 94 -13.43 -3.35 -0.95
N GLY A 95 -14.29 -3.86 -0.07
CA GLY A 95 -15.75 -3.62 -0.11
C GLY A 95 -16.27 -2.76 1.05
N GLY A 96 -15.41 -2.38 1.98
CA GLY A 96 -15.77 -1.67 3.21
C GLY A 96 -14.54 -1.05 3.88
N PRO A 97 -14.72 -0.37 5.02
CA PRO A 97 -13.60 0.20 5.75
C PRO A 97 -12.56 -0.88 6.11
N ALA A 98 -11.31 -0.65 5.70
CA ALA A 98 -10.24 -1.64 5.80
C ALA A 98 -8.89 -0.95 6.00
N LEU A 99 -7.96 -1.64 6.67
CA LEU A 99 -6.57 -1.20 6.77
C LEU A 99 -5.70 -2.23 6.06
N ILE A 100 -5.14 -1.83 4.92
CA ILE A 100 -4.24 -2.67 4.13
C ILE A 100 -2.80 -2.24 4.42
N VAL A 101 -1.94 -3.20 4.77
CA VAL A 101 -0.49 -2.98 4.88
C VAL A 101 0.18 -3.70 3.72
N THR A 102 0.95 -2.97 2.92
CA THR A 102 1.58 -3.47 1.70
C THR A 102 3.10 -3.43 1.84
N HIS A 103 3.77 -4.53 1.51
CA HIS A 103 5.21 -4.61 1.40
C HIS A 103 5.62 -4.43 -0.08
N ILE A 104 6.46 -3.44 -0.33
CA ILE A 104 6.98 -3.08 -1.64
C ILE A 104 8.47 -3.36 -1.67
N VAL A 105 8.93 -4.11 -2.66
CA VAL A 105 10.35 -4.38 -2.93
C VAL A 105 10.63 -4.10 -4.39
N GLY A 106 11.69 -3.34 -4.67
CA GLY A 106 12.04 -2.91 -6.04
C GLY A 106 10.90 -2.14 -6.73
N GLY A 107 10.10 -1.37 -5.97
CA GLY A 107 8.97 -0.62 -6.47
C GLY A 107 7.72 -1.44 -6.82
N LYS A 108 7.72 -2.75 -6.53
CA LYS A 108 6.58 -3.65 -6.79
C LYS A 108 6.00 -4.16 -5.49
N VAL A 109 4.67 -4.25 -5.44
CA VAL A 109 3.99 -4.94 -4.35
C VAL A 109 4.34 -6.42 -4.40
N VAL A 110 5.00 -6.92 -3.36
CA VAL A 110 5.34 -8.35 -3.23
C VAL A 110 4.40 -9.07 -2.27
N GLU A 111 3.86 -8.36 -1.29
CA GLU A 111 2.94 -8.90 -0.30
C GLU A 111 2.01 -7.81 0.22
N TYR A 112 0.81 -8.17 0.66
CA TYR A 112 -0.04 -7.28 1.45
C TYR A 112 -0.90 -8.08 2.42
N LYS A 113 -1.35 -7.41 3.48
CA LYS A 113 -2.23 -7.97 4.52
C LYS A 113 -3.38 -7.01 4.78
N ASN A 114 -4.61 -7.54 4.84
CA ASN A 114 -5.77 -6.81 5.36
C ASN A 114 -5.84 -7.05 6.86
N LEU A 115 -5.71 -5.98 7.65
CA LEU A 115 -5.71 -6.04 9.11
C LEU A 115 -7.16 -6.09 9.64
N THR A 116 -7.81 -7.25 9.53
CA THR A 116 -9.23 -7.41 9.86
C THR A 116 -9.56 -7.20 11.34
N GLU A 117 -8.60 -7.43 12.25
CA GLU A 117 -8.80 -7.29 13.70
C GLU A 117 -8.97 -5.84 14.16
N ILE A 118 -8.80 -4.85 13.28
CA ILE A 118 -9.08 -3.44 13.61
C ILE A 118 -10.51 -3.25 14.14
N TRP A 119 -11.46 -4.05 13.65
CA TRP A 119 -12.86 -4.00 14.07
C TRP A 119 -13.05 -4.54 15.50
N ALA A 120 -12.37 -5.63 15.85
CA ALA A 120 -12.42 -6.20 17.18
C ALA A 120 -11.69 -5.29 18.20
N LYS A 121 -10.62 -4.62 17.76
CA LYS A 121 -9.74 -3.85 18.65
C LYS A 121 -10.09 -2.37 18.77
N VAL A 122 -10.96 -1.79 17.95
CA VAL A 122 -11.25 -0.33 17.94
C VAL A 122 -11.72 0.24 19.30
N ARG A 123 -12.26 -0.59 20.18
CA ARG A 123 -12.70 -0.17 21.53
C ARG A 123 -11.55 -0.05 22.53
N ASP A 124 -10.41 -0.68 22.24
CA ASP A 124 -9.19 -0.63 23.03
C ASP A 124 -8.08 0.00 22.17
N LYS A 125 -7.83 1.28 22.42
CA LYS A 125 -6.85 2.04 21.63
C LYS A 125 -5.44 1.46 21.75
N ALA A 126 -5.05 0.94 22.92
CA ALA A 126 -3.72 0.39 23.12
C ALA A 126 -3.54 -0.91 22.33
N ALA A 127 -4.49 -1.84 22.45
CA ALA A 127 -4.48 -3.09 21.69
C ALA A 127 -4.56 -2.86 20.17
N PHE A 128 -5.34 -1.87 19.73
CA PHE A 128 -5.40 -1.48 18.32
C PHE A 128 -4.06 -0.96 17.83
N THR A 129 -3.45 -0.05 18.58
CA THR A 129 -2.18 0.59 18.21
C THR A 129 -1.07 -0.44 18.11
N GLU A 130 -0.96 -1.33 19.08
CA GLU A 130 0.04 -2.40 19.08
C GLU A 130 -0.17 -3.34 17.89
N TYR A 131 -1.42 -3.74 17.63
CA TYR A 131 -1.73 -4.60 16.50
C TYR A 131 -1.30 -3.98 15.15
N VAL A 132 -1.58 -2.69 14.94
CA VAL A 132 -1.15 -1.99 13.71
C VAL A 132 0.37 -1.90 13.64
N ARG A 133 1.05 -1.52 14.73
CA ARG A 133 2.51 -1.38 14.77
C ARG A 133 3.20 -2.70 14.48
N SER A 134 2.81 -3.78 15.15
CA SER A 134 3.37 -5.11 14.95
C SER A 134 3.27 -5.57 13.48
N ASN A 135 2.13 -5.35 12.82
CA ASN A 135 1.96 -5.73 11.41
C ASN A 135 2.74 -4.86 10.42
N VAL A 136 2.98 -3.59 10.73
CA VAL A 136 3.86 -2.73 9.91
C VAL A 136 5.33 -3.11 10.12
N GLN A 137 5.73 -3.36 11.38
CA GLN A 137 7.09 -3.74 11.74
C GLN A 137 7.52 -5.08 11.11
N GLU A 138 6.59 -6.01 10.92
CA GLU A 138 6.82 -7.31 10.28
C GLU A 138 7.47 -7.19 8.89
N TYR A 139 7.15 -6.13 8.15
CA TYR A 139 7.64 -5.87 6.80
C TYR A 139 8.85 -4.92 6.72
N LEU A 140 9.41 -4.48 7.85
CA LEU A 140 10.55 -3.56 7.91
C LEU A 140 11.89 -4.25 8.23
N LYS A 141 12.01 -5.54 7.90
CA LYS A 141 13.21 -6.34 8.18
C LYS A 141 14.37 -5.97 7.27
#